data_AF-A0A0D7W3L4-F1
#
_entry.id   AF-A0A0D7W3L4-F1
#
_cell.length_a   1.000
_cell.length_b   1.000
_cell.length_c   1.000
_cell.angle_alpha   90.00
_cell.angle_beta   90.00
_cell.angle_gamma   90.00
#
_symmetry.space_group_name_H-M   'P 1'
#
loop_
_entity.id
_entity.type
_entity.pdbx_description
1 polymer ?
#
loop_
_entity_poly.entity_id
_entity_poly.type
_entity_poly.pdbx_seq_one_letter_code
_entity_poly.pdbx_strand_id
1 'polypeptide(L)'
;MRNPSTKSPILILVLAFLFFLPANTFSQENRLQPPRRESKIKSTDHFVEKTFSLYNKVFVYDSLTRAGVEIPVELEDELMERAEQDIDSLWDVVPDIVDDIADASFMKQAKATLNLNRAKKALKFCGDYVKTSILGTKEEEED
;
A
#
# COMPACT_ATOMS: atom_id res chain seq x y z
N MET A 1 -1.68 -65.38 20.55
CA MET A 1 -1.11 -64.10 21.04
C MET A 1 -1.13 -63.12 19.87
N ARG A 2 -1.83 -61.98 19.99
CA ARG A 2 -2.02 -60.98 18.92
C ARG A 2 -0.84 -60.00 18.94
N ASN A 3 -0.08 -59.95 17.86
CA ASN A 3 1.05 -59.03 17.69
C ASN A 3 0.51 -57.61 17.42
N PRO A 4 0.95 -56.55 18.12
CA PRO A 4 0.41 -55.22 17.91
C PRO A 4 0.81 -54.66 16.54
N SER A 5 -0.19 -54.16 15.82
CA SER A 5 -0.05 -53.44 14.55
C SER A 5 0.98 -52.32 14.68
N THR A 6 2.08 -52.46 13.95
CA THR A 6 3.12 -51.44 13.82
C THR A 6 2.53 -50.27 13.03
N LYS A 7 2.08 -49.22 13.74
CA LYS A 7 1.76 -47.94 13.10
C LYS A 7 3.04 -47.44 12.43
N SER A 8 3.02 -47.40 11.10
CA SER A 8 4.21 -47.18 10.29
C SER A 8 4.86 -45.83 10.65
N PRO A 9 6.12 -45.80 11.16
CA PRO A 9 6.78 -44.58 11.61
C PRO A 9 7.00 -43.57 10.47
N ILE A 10 6.91 -44.06 9.24
CA ILE A 10 6.96 -43.29 7.99
C ILE A 10 5.82 -42.26 7.95
N LEU A 11 4.62 -42.61 8.42
CA LEU A 11 3.47 -41.71 8.38
C LEU A 11 3.70 -40.48 9.28
N ILE A 12 4.34 -40.68 10.44
CA ILE A 12 4.66 -39.62 11.39
C ILE A 12 5.76 -38.71 10.82
N LEU A 13 6.75 -39.31 10.13
CA LEU A 13 7.86 -38.58 9.53
C LEU A 13 7.42 -37.71 8.35
N VAL A 14 6.49 -38.21 7.52
CA VAL A 14 5.86 -37.44 6.44
C VAL A 14 5.02 -36.29 6.99
N LEU A 15 4.25 -36.53 8.06
CA LEU A 15 3.44 -35.49 8.70
C LEU A 15 4.30 -34.39 9.35
N ALA A 16 5.45 -34.76 9.94
CA ALA A 16 6.40 -33.82 10.49
C ALA A 16 7.08 -32.98 9.38
N PHE A 17 7.40 -33.60 8.24
CA PHE A 17 8.03 -32.90 7.11
C PHE A 17 7.09 -31.85 6.49
N LEU A 18 5.78 -32.13 6.45
CA LEU A 18 4.76 -31.15 6.03
C LEU A 18 4.71 -29.89 6.92
N PHE A 19 5.06 -30.01 8.20
CA PHE A 19 5.12 -28.88 9.14
C PHE A 19 6.37 -27.99 8.94
N PHE A 20 7.43 -28.52 8.33
CA PHE A 20 8.66 -27.79 8.02
C PHE A 20 8.69 -27.21 6.60
N LEU A 21 7.67 -27.48 5.78
CA LEU A 21 7.50 -26.72 4.56
C LEU A 21 7.30 -25.26 4.97
N PRO A 22 8.17 -24.32 4.54
CA PRO A 22 7.87 -22.92 4.73
C PRO A 22 6.52 -22.71 4.06
N ALA A 23 5.52 -22.35 4.86
CA ALA A 23 4.32 -21.78 4.31
C ALA A 23 4.83 -20.50 3.64
N ASN A 24 5.11 -20.58 2.34
CA ASN A 24 5.09 -19.46 1.42
C ASN A 24 3.64 -18.98 1.40
N THR A 25 3.21 -18.48 2.55
CA THR A 25 2.08 -17.61 2.68
C THR A 25 2.46 -16.49 1.75
N PHE A 26 1.76 -16.44 0.61
CA PHE A 26 1.59 -15.22 -0.13
C PHE A 26 0.92 -14.24 0.84
N SER A 27 1.71 -13.69 1.77
CA SER A 27 1.33 -12.57 2.57
C SER A 27 1.10 -11.48 1.54
N GLN A 28 -0.15 -11.05 1.42
CA GLN A 28 -0.54 -9.79 0.82
C GLN A 28 0.61 -8.78 1.03
N GLU A 29 1.16 -8.19 -0.04
CA GLU A 29 2.13 -7.11 0.10
C GLU A 29 1.60 -6.15 1.17
N ASN A 30 2.38 -5.95 2.23
CA ASN A 30 1.87 -5.34 3.46
C ASN A 30 1.33 -3.94 3.15
N ARG A 31 0.01 -3.82 2.99
CA ARG A 31 -0.68 -2.57 2.71
C ARG A 31 -0.29 -1.55 3.77
N LEU A 32 0.15 -0.38 3.31
CA LEU A 32 0.52 0.71 4.20
C LEU A 32 -0.71 1.12 5.02
N GLN A 33 -0.54 1.14 6.33
CA GLN A 33 -1.58 1.54 7.26
C GLN A 33 -1.51 3.04 7.54
N PRO A 34 -2.65 3.75 7.56
CA PRO A 34 -2.68 5.16 7.92
C PRO A 34 -2.16 5.38 9.36
N PRO A 35 -1.75 6.61 9.71
CA PRO A 35 -1.40 6.93 11.09
C PRO A 35 -2.54 6.59 12.05
N ARG A 36 -2.22 5.91 13.17
CA ARG A 36 -3.22 5.56 14.19
C ARG A 36 -3.68 6.76 15.01
N ARG A 37 -2.92 7.86 14.98
CA ARG A 37 -3.17 9.06 15.76
C ARG A 37 -2.91 10.28 14.90
N GLU A 38 -3.82 11.24 15.01
CA GLU A 38 -3.68 12.57 14.43
C GLU A 38 -2.51 13.35 15.04
N SER A 39 -1.93 14.22 14.22
CA SER A 39 -0.89 15.17 14.63
C SER A 39 -1.47 16.34 15.41
N LYS A 40 -2.79 16.59 15.30
CA LYS A 40 -3.51 17.75 15.83
C LYS A 40 -3.11 19.05 15.12
N ILE A 41 -2.75 18.92 13.85
CA ILE A 41 -2.53 20.00 12.89
C ILE A 41 -3.43 19.70 11.69
N LYS A 42 -4.45 20.53 11.48
CA LYS A 42 -5.58 20.21 10.58
C LYS A 42 -5.12 20.04 9.13
N SER A 43 -4.27 20.93 8.63
CA SER A 43 -3.67 20.86 7.29
C SER A 43 -2.89 19.55 7.10
N THR A 44 -2.04 19.19 8.07
CA THR A 44 -1.26 17.93 8.04
C THR A 44 -2.17 16.71 8.05
N ASP A 45 -3.14 16.66 8.97
CA ASP A 45 -4.03 15.51 9.11
C ASP A 45 -4.92 15.35 7.87
N HIS A 46 -5.37 16.45 7.27
CA HIS A 46 -6.10 16.45 6.01
C HIS A 46 -5.26 15.95 4.83
N PHE A 47 -4.03 16.44 4.69
CA PHE A 47 -3.09 15.99 3.66
C PHE A 47 -2.80 14.48 3.77
N VAL A 48 -2.58 13.99 4.98
CA VAL A 48 -2.37 12.57 5.26
C VAL A 48 -3.60 11.75 4.86
N GLU A 49 -4.80 12.20 5.22
CA GLU A 49 -6.05 11.53 4.86
C GLU A 49 -6.21 11.42 3.33
N LYS A 50 -6.05 12.54 2.62
CA LYS A 50 -6.13 12.59 1.16
C LYS A 50 -5.09 11.70 0.49
N THR A 51 -3.87 11.74 1.00
CA THR A 51 -2.77 10.88 0.53
C THR A 51 -3.12 9.40 0.67
N PHE A 52 -3.63 8.98 1.83
CA PHE A 52 -3.99 7.57 2.04
C PHE A 52 -5.23 7.17 1.24
N SER A 53 -6.14 8.10 0.94
CA SER A 53 -7.27 7.87 0.04
C SER A 53 -6.78 7.57 -1.38
N LEU A 54 -5.90 8.41 -1.93
CA LEU A 54 -5.26 8.19 -3.24
C LEU A 54 -4.50 6.85 -3.26
N TYR A 55 -3.66 6.61 -2.25
CA TYR A 55 -2.93 5.35 -2.12
C TYR A 55 -3.83 4.12 -2.13
N ASN A 56 -4.96 4.18 -1.41
CA ASN A 56 -5.89 3.06 -1.35
C ASN A 56 -6.53 2.78 -2.72
N LYS A 57 -6.84 3.82 -3.50
CA LYS A 57 -7.35 3.66 -4.87
C LYS A 57 -6.30 2.97 -5.76
N VAL A 58 -5.08 3.51 -5.78
CA VAL A 58 -3.97 2.98 -6.59
C VAL A 58 -3.61 1.55 -6.19
N PHE A 59 -3.55 1.26 -4.89
CA PHE A 59 -3.26 -0.09 -4.39
C PHE A 59 -4.33 -1.12 -4.78
N VAL A 60 -5.61 -0.74 -4.75
CA VAL A 60 -6.69 -1.65 -5.18
C VAL A 60 -6.58 -1.92 -6.68
N TYR A 61 -6.33 -0.88 -7.48
CA TYR A 61 -6.14 -1.03 -8.92
C TYR A 61 -4.96 -1.96 -9.24
N ASP A 62 -3.77 -1.67 -8.70
CA ASP A 62 -2.58 -2.51 -8.83
C ASP A 62 -2.84 -3.97 -8.41
N SER A 63 -3.56 -4.17 -7.30
CA SER A 63 -3.91 -5.51 -6.83
C SER A 63 -4.88 -6.25 -7.77
N LEU A 64 -5.79 -5.56 -8.44
CA LEU A 64 -6.72 -6.15 -9.41
C LEU A 64 -6.00 -6.48 -10.73
N THR A 65 -5.15 -5.57 -11.20
CA THR A 65 -4.31 -5.77 -12.39
C THR A 65 -3.39 -6.98 -12.19
N ARG A 66 -2.71 -7.10 -11.04
CA ARG A 66 -1.88 -8.26 -10.70
C ARG A 66 -2.67 -9.57 -10.57
N ALA A 67 -3.95 -9.50 -10.25
CA ALA A 67 -4.84 -10.66 -10.21
C ALA A 67 -5.34 -11.08 -11.61
N GLY A 68 -4.98 -10.35 -12.67
CA GLY A 68 -5.40 -10.62 -14.05
C GLY A 68 -6.84 -10.23 -14.34
N VAL A 69 -7.41 -9.31 -13.56
CA VAL A 69 -8.74 -8.76 -13.82
C VAL A 69 -8.59 -7.65 -14.86
N GLU A 70 -9.17 -7.83 -16.04
CA GLU A 70 -9.27 -6.77 -17.05
C GLU A 70 -10.14 -5.63 -16.51
N ILE A 71 -9.55 -4.45 -16.38
CA ILE A 71 -10.26 -3.24 -15.96
C ILE A 71 -10.71 -2.52 -17.23
N PRO A 72 -12.00 -2.16 -17.38
CA PRO A 72 -12.48 -1.41 -18.54
C PRO A 72 -11.71 -0.10 -18.70
N VAL A 73 -11.35 0.24 -19.94
CA VAL A 73 -10.53 1.43 -20.28
C VAL A 73 -11.21 2.72 -19.80
N GLU A 74 -12.55 2.79 -19.83
CA GLU A 74 -13.29 3.93 -19.32
C GLU A 74 -13.11 4.13 -17.81
N LEU A 75 -12.90 3.04 -17.07
CA LEU A 75 -12.63 3.08 -15.63
C LEU A 75 -11.19 3.53 -15.36
N GLU A 76 -10.25 3.18 -16.23
CA GLU A 76 -8.85 3.59 -16.15
C GLU A 76 -8.70 5.10 -16.39
N ASP A 77 -9.34 5.64 -17.41
CA ASP A 77 -9.37 7.08 -17.70
C ASP A 77 -10.00 7.88 -16.55
N GLU A 78 -11.14 7.41 -16.03
CA GLU A 78 -11.80 8.04 -14.88
C GLU A 78 -10.92 8.01 -13.62
N LEU A 79 -10.16 6.93 -13.42
CA LEU A 79 -9.21 6.83 -12.31
C LEU A 79 -8.03 7.77 -12.48
N MET A 80 -7.52 7.94 -13.71
CA MET A 80 -6.42 8.86 -14.00
C MET A 80 -6.86 10.31 -13.77
N GLU A 81 -8.01 10.72 -14.30
CA GLU A 81 -8.55 12.08 -14.11
C GLU A 81 -8.78 12.37 -12.62
N ARG A 82 -9.36 11.42 -11.87
CA ARG A 82 -9.55 11.56 -10.42
C ARG A 82 -8.23 11.56 -9.65
N ALA A 83 -7.21 10.85 -10.13
CA ALA A 83 -5.89 10.83 -9.52
C ALA A 83 -5.17 12.18 -9.71
N GLU A 84 -5.26 12.78 -10.90
CA GLU A 84 -4.76 14.14 -11.15
C GLU A 84 -5.43 15.15 -10.22
N GLN A 85 -6.77 15.12 -10.12
CA GLN A 85 -7.50 16.00 -9.20
C GLN A 85 -7.10 15.78 -7.73
N ASP A 86 -6.90 14.53 -7.31
CA ASP A 86 -6.43 14.21 -5.96
C ASP A 86 -5.01 14.76 -5.72
N ILE A 87 -4.10 14.66 -6.70
CA ILE A 87 -2.73 15.19 -6.61
C ILE A 87 -2.71 16.72 -6.54
N ASP A 88 -3.49 17.39 -7.38
CA ASP A 88 -3.59 18.86 -7.36
C ASP A 88 -4.09 19.33 -5.99
N SER A 89 -5.13 18.68 -5.45
CA SER A 89 -5.65 18.99 -4.12
C SER A 89 -4.64 18.77 -2.99
N LEU A 90 -3.68 17.84 -3.17
CA LEU A 90 -2.61 17.63 -2.20
C LEU A 90 -1.60 18.78 -2.26
N TRP A 91 -1.31 19.30 -3.45
CA TRP A 91 -0.35 20.38 -3.65
C TRP A 91 -0.84 21.71 -3.10
N ASP A 92 -2.14 22.00 -3.25
CA ASP A 92 -2.78 23.21 -2.74
C ASP A 92 -2.64 23.38 -1.22
N VAL A 93 -2.58 22.27 -0.47
CA VAL A 93 -2.52 22.29 1.00
C VAL A 93 -1.09 22.30 1.54
N VAL A 94 -0.06 22.09 0.70
CA VAL A 94 1.34 22.03 1.15
C VAL A 94 1.82 23.33 1.84
N PRO A 95 1.56 24.54 1.31
CA PRO A 95 1.96 25.77 1.98
C PRO A 95 1.39 25.88 3.40
N ASP A 96 0.09 25.61 3.56
CA ASP A 96 -0.60 25.63 4.86
C ASP A 96 -0.01 24.62 5.86
N ILE A 97 0.45 23.46 5.38
CA ILE A 97 1.13 22.46 6.24
C ILE A 97 2.44 23.03 6.80
N VAL A 98 3.23 23.69 5.96
CA VAL A 98 4.53 24.24 6.36
C VAL A 98 4.33 25.32 7.42
N ASP A 99 3.41 26.24 7.16
CA ASP A 99 3.11 27.34 8.07
C ASP A 99 2.52 26.83 9.39
N ASP A 100 1.53 25.93 9.34
CA ASP A 100 0.90 25.38 10.55
C ASP A 100 1.86 24.54 11.40
N ILE A 101 2.80 23.81 10.78
CA ILE A 101 3.84 23.07 11.51
C ILE A 101 4.80 24.03 12.21
N ALA A 102 5.22 25.11 11.53
CA ALA A 102 6.13 26.09 12.10
C ALA A 102 5.55 26.74 13.37
N ASP A 103 4.25 27.05 13.36
CA ASP A 103 3.54 27.67 14.48
C ASP A 103 3.11 26.69 15.59
N ALA A 104 3.24 25.38 15.35
CA ALA A 104 2.80 24.36 16.31
C ALA A 104 3.80 24.10 17.44
N SER A 105 3.32 23.54 18.56
CA SER A 105 4.20 23.09 19.64
C SER A 105 5.07 21.90 19.20
N PHE A 106 6.26 21.76 19.80
CA PHE A 106 7.22 20.70 19.47
C PHE A 106 6.61 19.29 19.42
N MET A 107 5.70 18.96 20.35
CA MET A 107 5.04 17.65 20.36
C MET A 107 4.09 17.44 19.17
N LYS A 108 3.39 18.50 18.72
CA LYS A 108 2.56 18.44 17.51
C LYS A 108 3.44 18.33 16.26
N GLN A 109 4.50 19.11 16.17
CA GLN A 109 5.49 19.02 15.09
C GLN A 109 6.05 17.61 14.96
N ALA A 110 6.48 16.99 16.06
CA ALA A 110 7.00 15.62 16.06
C ALA A 110 5.98 14.61 15.52
N LYS A 111 4.70 14.72 15.92
CA LYS A 111 3.63 13.86 15.39
C LYS A 111 3.35 14.13 13.92
N ALA A 112 3.31 15.40 13.51
CA ALA A 112 3.12 15.80 12.12
C ALA A 112 4.22 15.22 11.24
N THR A 113 5.49 15.35 11.63
CA THR A 113 6.63 14.75 10.92
C THR A 113 6.50 13.24 10.78
N LEU A 114 6.05 12.53 11.82
CA LEU A 114 5.84 11.08 11.73
C LEU A 114 4.69 10.72 10.78
N ASN A 115 3.60 11.49 10.81
CA ASN A 115 2.45 11.26 9.94
C ASN A 115 2.78 11.58 8.47
N LEU A 116 3.47 12.70 8.21
CA LEU A 116 3.96 13.08 6.88
C LEU A 116 4.95 12.06 6.31
N ASN A 117 5.82 11.47 7.14
CA ASN A 117 6.71 10.40 6.67
C ASN A 117 5.95 9.15 6.21
N ARG A 118 4.79 8.85 6.81
CA ARG A 118 3.92 7.76 6.34
C ARG A 118 3.20 8.14 5.05
N ALA A 119 2.67 9.35 4.97
CA ALA A 119 2.07 9.89 3.75
C ALA A 119 3.08 9.87 2.58
N LYS A 120 4.33 10.28 2.82
CA LYS A 120 5.42 10.19 1.85
C LYS A 120 5.63 8.77 1.30
N LYS A 121 5.57 7.74 2.15
CA LYS A 121 5.69 6.34 1.69
C LYS A 121 4.50 5.92 0.83
N ALA A 122 3.30 6.38 1.16
CA ALA A 122 2.10 6.12 0.40
C ALA A 122 2.15 6.81 -0.98
N LEU A 123 2.55 8.08 -1.04
CA LEU A 123 2.80 8.79 -2.31
C LEU A 123 3.90 8.15 -3.13
N LYS A 124 4.96 7.66 -2.49
CA LYS A 124 6.02 6.92 -3.18
C LYS A 124 5.46 5.69 -3.89
N PHE A 125 4.60 4.91 -3.23
CA PHE A 125 3.95 3.77 -3.88
C PHE A 125 3.12 4.21 -5.10
N CYS A 126 2.34 5.28 -4.97
CA CYS A 126 1.57 5.80 -6.11
C CYS A 126 2.49 6.23 -7.28
N GLY A 127 3.59 6.94 -6.99
CA GLY A 127 4.54 7.36 -8.00
C GLY A 127 5.29 6.18 -8.64
N ASP A 128 5.67 5.18 -7.84
CA ASP A 128 6.30 3.95 -8.33
C ASP A 128 5.31 3.20 -9.25
N TYR A 129 4.03 3.12 -8.88
CA TYR A 129 2.99 2.52 -9.70
C TYR A 129 2.82 3.24 -11.04
N VAL A 130 2.65 4.56 -11.04
CA VAL A 130 2.53 5.37 -12.27
C VAL A 130 3.77 5.19 -13.14
N LYS A 131 4.96 5.19 -12.53
CA LYS A 131 6.22 4.97 -13.25
C LYS A 131 6.25 3.60 -13.91
N THR A 132 5.85 2.53 -13.22
CA THR A 132 5.79 1.19 -13.80
C THR A 132 4.72 1.06 -14.86
N SER A 133 3.55 1.66 -14.66
CA SER A 133 2.46 1.60 -15.63
C SER A 133 2.77 2.37 -16.90
N ILE A 134 3.43 3.53 -16.84
CA ILE A 134 3.77 4.37 -18.01
C ILE A 134 5.10 3.96 -18.67
N LEU A 135 6.13 3.61 -17.90
CA LEU A 135 7.42 3.18 -18.48
C LEU A 135 7.43 1.69 -18.82
N GLY A 136 6.65 0.86 -18.14
CA GLY A 136 6.51 -0.56 -18.46
C GLY A 136 5.66 -0.81 -19.70
N THR A 137 4.60 -0.03 -19.95
CA THR A 137 3.85 -0.10 -21.23
C THR A 137 4.71 0.29 -22.43
N LYS A 138 5.75 1.13 -22.25
CA LYS A 138 6.66 1.50 -23.34
C LYS A 138 7.59 0.38 -23.80
N GLU A 139 7.78 -0.68 -23.01
CA GLU A 139 8.62 -1.82 -23.40
C GLU A 139 7.83 -2.94 -24.10
N GLU A 140 6.49 -2.84 -24.19
CA GLU A 140 5.62 -3.85 -24.82
C GLU A 140 5.07 -3.44 -26.21
N GLU A 141 5.48 -2.28 -26.76
CA GLU A 141 5.19 -1.86 -28.14
C GLU A 141 6.43 -1.94 -29.06
N GLU A 142 7.10 -3.09 -29.13
CA GLU A 142 7.98 -3.45 -30.25
C GLU A 142 7.84 -4.96 -30.54
N ASP A 143 6.83 -5.32 -31.35
CA ASP A 143 6.82 -6.53 -32.20
C ASP A 143 6.19 -6.20 -33.56
#